data_AF-A0A447NM99-F1
#
_entry.id   AF-A0A447NM99-F1
#
_cell.length_a   1.000
_cell.length_b   1.000
_cell.length_c   1.000
_cell.angle_alpha   90.00
_cell.angle_beta   90.00
_cell.angle_gamma   90.00
#
_symmetry.space_group_name_H-M   'P 1'
#
loop_
_entity.id
_entity.type
_entity.pdbx_description
1 polymer ?
#
loop_
_entity_poly.entity_id
_entity_poly.type
_entity_poly.pdbx_seq_one_letter_code
_entity_poly.pdbx_strand_id
1 'polypeptide(L)'
;MVQIPSDTGQHGAFEQLHGFASGQQFADALCDRVARFHGTAFRAWLAFLTGDLDASTTLARELLRRYQTALMPDNAGNQVQRIVARFALLAVAGEIATLQGITGWQEGTAYEAVQICLYAWLNERGHIANQEDEGVLAQIKRFITAHQYSRFASWDGPDRPLNMAGFRRVEKDPLTGEEHTLFHILPEGWREMCRGFSPVRAARLCLEAECLLPGSDGKYQSQVRLPEIGKARVYPTHLPHPQYLSAVSRVLKKGRYRVGQVVHADADARFSVPL
;
A
#
# COMPACT_ATOMS: atom_id res chain seq x y z
N MET A 1 4.36 -4.23 18.34
CA MET A 1 5.62 -3.57 18.74
C MET A 1 6.18 -2.87 17.51
N VAL A 2 6.83 -1.71 17.64
CA VAL A 2 7.53 -1.09 16.50
C VAL A 2 8.85 -1.84 16.35
N GLN A 3 9.13 -2.40 15.17
CA GLN A 3 10.43 -3.00 14.87
C GLN A 3 11.30 -1.91 14.26
N ILE A 4 12.52 -1.75 14.75
CA ILE A 4 13.50 -0.81 14.21
C ILE A 4 14.66 -1.68 13.70
N PRO A 5 15.09 -1.51 12.44
CA PRO A 5 16.23 -2.25 11.92
C PRO A 5 17.48 -1.94 12.75
N SER A 6 18.28 -2.98 13.02
CA SER A 6 19.43 -2.92 13.93
C SER A 6 20.78 -3.10 13.21
N ASP A 7 20.76 -3.14 11.89
CA ASP A 7 21.90 -3.29 11.00
C ASP A 7 22.30 -1.97 10.33
N THR A 8 21.79 -0.84 10.83
CA THR A 8 22.01 0.49 10.25
C THR A 8 23.30 1.17 10.74
N GLY A 9 23.96 0.64 11.78
CA GLY A 9 25.17 1.21 12.37
C GLY A 9 26.45 0.72 11.70
N GLN A 10 27.52 1.51 11.81
CA GLN A 10 28.84 1.16 11.24
C GLN A 10 29.42 -0.15 11.80
N HIS A 11 29.06 -0.50 13.03
CA HIS A 11 29.54 -1.69 13.74
C HIS A 11 28.40 -2.65 14.10
N GLY A 12 27.44 -2.83 13.19
CA GLY A 12 26.21 -3.58 13.43
C GLY A 12 25.15 -2.66 14.03
N ALA A 13 24.78 -2.89 15.29
CA ALA A 13 23.79 -2.08 16.00
C ALA A 13 24.33 -0.76 16.58
N PHE A 14 25.61 -0.46 16.38
CA PHE A 14 26.27 0.69 17.00
C PHE A 14 26.98 1.58 15.97
N GLU A 15 26.85 2.89 16.11
CA GLU A 15 27.59 3.90 15.36
C GLU A 15 28.97 4.17 15.98
N GLN A 16 29.10 4.06 17.31
CA GLN A 16 30.36 4.27 18.02
C GLN A 16 30.63 3.15 19.03
N LEU A 17 31.90 2.79 19.16
CA LEU A 17 32.36 1.75 20.07
C LEU A 17 32.98 2.30 21.36
N HIS A 18 33.03 3.62 21.56
CA HIS A 18 33.54 4.25 22.79
C HIS A 18 34.88 3.69 23.32
N GLY A 19 35.81 3.36 22.41
CA GLY A 19 37.13 2.83 22.73
C GLY A 19 37.22 1.30 22.82
N PHE A 20 36.13 0.56 22.61
CA PHE A 20 36.16 -0.90 22.49
C PHE A 20 36.59 -1.35 21.08
N ALA A 21 37.22 -2.53 20.97
CA ALA A 21 37.77 -3.00 19.70
C ALA A 21 36.73 -3.60 18.75
N SER A 22 35.52 -3.94 19.23
CA SER A 22 34.43 -4.47 18.41
C SER A 22 33.06 -4.21 19.03
N GLY A 23 32.00 -4.28 18.21
CA GLY A 23 30.61 -4.19 18.69
C GLY A 23 30.25 -5.27 19.70
N GLN A 24 30.80 -6.49 19.55
CA GLN A 24 30.62 -7.57 20.53
C GLN A 24 31.20 -7.18 21.90
N GLN A 25 32.47 -6.73 21.92
CA GLN A 25 33.11 -6.31 23.18
C GLN A 25 32.37 -5.15 23.83
N PHE A 26 31.87 -4.19 23.04
CA PHE A 26 31.08 -3.09 23.57
C PHE A 26 29.75 -3.57 24.17
N ALA A 27 29.03 -4.46 23.48
CA ALA A 27 27.78 -5.04 23.97
C ALA A 27 27.97 -5.83 25.27
N ASP A 28 28.98 -6.71 25.33
CA ASP A 28 29.31 -7.49 26.53
C ASP A 28 29.64 -6.55 27.70
N ALA A 29 30.46 -5.53 27.44
CA ALA A 29 30.85 -4.55 28.44
C ALA A 29 29.69 -3.66 28.91
N LEU A 30 28.68 -3.44 28.08
CA LEU A 30 27.45 -2.74 28.44
C LEU A 30 26.56 -3.62 29.31
N CYS A 31 26.36 -4.89 28.95
CA CYS A 31 25.61 -5.87 29.74
C CYS A 31 26.16 -6.00 31.17
N ASP A 32 27.48 -6.16 31.30
CA ASP A 32 28.15 -6.24 32.61
C ASP A 32 27.96 -4.98 33.45
N ARG A 33 28.02 -3.80 32.83
CA ARG A 33 27.84 -2.51 33.51
C ARG A 33 26.40 -2.32 33.97
N VAL A 34 25.41 -2.61 33.13
CA VAL A 34 23.99 -2.50 33.48
C VAL A 34 23.63 -3.45 34.63
N ALA A 35 24.21 -4.65 34.66
CA ALA A 35 24.01 -5.58 35.77
C ALA A 35 24.51 -5.01 37.12
N ARG A 36 25.62 -4.26 37.12
CA ARG A 36 26.21 -3.67 38.34
C ARG A 36 25.63 -2.30 38.70
N PHE A 37 25.27 -1.51 37.70
CA PHE A 37 24.85 -0.12 37.84
C PHE A 37 23.51 0.09 37.14
N HIS A 38 22.41 -0.02 37.89
CA HIS A 38 21.06 0.16 37.38
C HIS A 38 20.18 0.95 38.35
N GLY A 39 19.07 1.49 37.85
CA GLY A 39 18.05 2.18 38.65
C GLY A 39 18.33 3.64 38.98
N THR A 40 19.56 4.13 38.82
CA THR A 40 19.94 5.53 39.11
C THR A 40 19.12 6.53 38.29
N ALA A 41 19.07 6.36 36.97
CA ALA A 41 18.36 7.28 36.07
C ALA A 41 16.85 7.36 36.38
N PHE A 42 16.23 6.22 36.65
CA PHE A 42 14.79 6.16 36.96
C PHE A 42 14.44 6.84 38.28
N ARG A 43 15.29 6.71 39.31
CA ARG A 43 15.08 7.40 40.59
C ARG A 43 15.21 8.92 40.44
N ALA A 44 16.19 9.39 39.68
CA ALA A 44 16.33 10.82 39.38
C ALA A 44 15.12 11.36 38.59
N TRP A 45 14.65 10.59 37.61
CA TRP A 45 13.45 10.90 36.84
C TRP A 45 12.19 10.99 37.71
N LEU A 46 12.00 10.05 38.64
CA LEU A 46 10.89 10.09 39.59
C LEU A 46 10.96 11.31 40.51
N ALA A 47 12.14 11.63 41.04
CA ALA A 47 12.32 12.80 41.88
C ALA A 47 11.87 14.08 41.15
N PHE A 48 12.27 14.24 39.88
CA PHE A 48 11.78 15.31 39.01
C PHE A 48 10.25 15.30 38.85
N LEU A 49 9.66 14.18 38.43
CA LEU A 49 8.21 14.09 38.19
C LEU A 49 7.38 14.35 39.46
N THR A 50 7.87 13.93 40.63
CA THR A 50 7.16 14.10 41.90
C THR A 50 7.37 15.47 42.54
N GLY A 51 8.34 16.25 42.07
CA GLY A 51 8.60 17.61 42.56
C GLY A 51 7.52 18.60 42.14
N ASP A 52 7.10 18.53 40.87
CA ASP A 52 5.97 19.28 40.32
C ASP A 52 5.40 18.55 39.09
N LEU A 53 4.39 17.72 39.34
CA LEU A 53 3.79 16.88 38.30
C LEU A 53 3.05 17.71 37.25
N ASP A 54 2.43 18.82 37.65
CA ASP A 54 1.64 19.67 36.76
C ASP A 54 2.54 20.45 35.80
N ALA A 55 3.64 21.02 36.30
CA ALA A 55 4.65 21.66 35.47
C ALA A 55 5.30 20.66 34.50
N SER A 56 5.70 19.49 35.01
CA SER A 56 6.31 18.43 34.20
C SER A 56 5.38 17.93 33.10
N THR A 57 4.09 17.76 33.41
CA THR A 57 3.06 17.35 32.45
C THR A 57 2.83 18.43 31.40
N THR A 58 2.83 19.70 31.80
CA THR A 58 2.65 20.84 30.89
C THR A 58 3.80 20.93 29.89
N LEU A 59 5.04 20.85 30.39
CA LEU A 59 6.25 20.81 29.55
C LEU A 59 6.21 19.63 28.57
N ALA A 60 5.88 18.43 29.06
CA ALA A 60 5.80 17.23 28.23
C ALA A 60 4.73 17.38 27.12
N ARG A 61 3.57 17.96 27.43
CA ARG A 61 2.50 18.20 26.43
C ARG A 61 2.89 19.23 25.38
N GLU A 62 3.65 20.25 25.75
CA GLU A 62 4.16 21.26 24.82
C GLU A 62 5.17 20.64 23.85
N LEU A 63 6.19 19.97 24.38
CA LEU A 63 7.20 19.30 23.56
C LEU A 63 6.59 18.20 22.68
N LEU A 64 5.61 17.45 23.21
CA LEU A 64 4.94 16.40 22.44
C LEU A 64 4.22 16.97 21.22
N ARG A 65 3.49 18.08 21.38
CA ARG A 65 2.81 18.76 20.25
C ARG A 65 3.83 19.24 19.22
N ARG A 66 4.93 19.84 19.67
CA ARG A 66 6.02 20.32 18.80
C ARG A 66 6.65 19.18 18.00
N TYR A 67 7.05 18.10 18.66
CA TYR A 67 7.72 16.97 18.01
C TYR A 67 6.78 16.14 17.16
N GLN A 68 5.52 15.95 17.56
CA GLN A 68 4.55 15.29 16.68
C GLN A 68 4.37 16.06 15.38
N THR A 69 4.33 17.39 15.43
CA THR A 69 4.21 18.22 14.23
C THR A 69 5.48 18.13 13.38
N ALA A 70 6.66 18.23 14.00
CA ALA A 70 7.94 18.24 13.29
C ALA A 70 8.32 16.88 12.68
N LEU A 71 7.91 15.77 13.31
CA LEU A 71 8.22 14.41 12.87
C LEU A 71 7.19 13.82 11.90
N MET A 72 6.04 14.47 11.70
CA MET A 72 4.97 13.93 10.86
C MET A 72 5.31 14.06 9.38
N PRO A 73 5.31 12.96 8.61
CA PRO A 73 5.40 13.03 7.16
C PRO A 73 4.13 13.63 6.54
N ASP A 74 4.28 14.31 5.40
CA ASP A 74 3.16 14.76 4.58
C ASP A 74 2.29 13.55 4.16
N ASN A 75 0.96 13.68 4.28
CA ASN A 75 -0.01 12.62 3.96
C ASN A 75 0.15 11.31 4.77
N ALA A 76 0.61 11.40 6.02
CA ALA A 76 0.69 10.27 6.94
C ALA A 76 -0.67 9.61 7.23
N GLY A 77 -0.82 8.35 6.82
CA GLY A 77 -1.98 7.52 7.20
C GLY A 77 -2.02 7.18 8.71
N ASN A 78 -3.17 6.76 9.23
CA ASN A 78 -3.42 6.53 10.67
C ASN A 78 -2.36 5.66 11.38
N GLN A 79 -1.76 4.70 10.70
CA GLN A 79 -0.69 3.89 11.28
C GLN A 79 0.61 4.69 11.48
N VAL A 80 1.00 5.53 10.51
CA VAL A 80 2.17 6.43 10.62
C VAL A 80 1.97 7.35 11.81
N GLN A 81 0.80 7.97 11.91
CA GLN A 81 0.50 8.92 12.97
C GLN A 81 0.68 8.31 14.37
N ARG A 82 0.23 7.07 14.58
CA ARG A 82 0.41 6.34 15.85
C ARG A 82 1.87 6.04 16.17
N ILE A 83 2.69 5.80 15.16
CA ILE A 83 4.11 5.50 15.31
C ILE A 83 4.89 6.78 15.61
N VAL A 84 4.65 7.84 14.83
CA VAL A 84 5.17 9.19 15.07
C VAL A 84 4.85 9.65 16.49
N ALA A 85 3.62 9.45 16.96
CA ALA A 85 3.24 9.83 18.33
C ALA A 85 4.08 9.14 19.42
N ARG A 86 4.48 7.88 19.21
CA ARG A 86 5.33 7.13 20.15
C ARG A 86 6.79 7.59 20.09
N PHE A 87 7.31 7.81 18.89
CA PHE A 87 8.65 8.34 18.70
C PHE A 87 8.77 9.76 19.27
N ALA A 88 7.79 10.62 19.02
CA ALA A 88 7.72 11.95 19.63
C ALA A 88 7.75 11.86 21.16
N LEU A 89 7.00 10.92 21.77
CA LEU A 89 7.03 10.73 23.23
C LEU A 89 8.41 10.28 23.74
N LEU A 90 9.12 9.43 23.00
CA LEU A 90 10.50 9.04 23.33
C LEU A 90 11.44 10.26 23.29
N ALA A 91 11.32 11.10 22.26
CA ALA A 91 12.10 12.33 22.15
C ALA A 91 11.81 13.27 23.32
N VAL A 92 10.53 13.50 23.66
CA VAL A 92 10.14 14.31 24.84
C VAL A 92 10.79 13.79 26.12
N ALA A 93 10.70 12.48 26.37
CA ALA A 93 11.28 11.89 27.57
C ALA A 93 12.81 12.07 27.62
N GLY A 94 13.50 11.84 26.50
CA GLY A 94 14.95 12.02 26.41
C GLY A 94 15.38 13.48 26.60
N GLU A 95 14.70 14.43 25.97
CA GLU A 95 15.02 15.86 26.07
C GLU A 95 14.77 16.39 27.50
N ILE A 96 13.65 16.02 28.13
CA ILE A 96 13.42 16.39 29.54
C ILE A 96 14.49 15.74 30.42
N ALA A 97 14.87 14.49 30.18
CA ALA A 97 15.91 13.82 30.97
C ALA A 97 17.27 14.50 30.82
N THR A 98 17.58 14.99 29.62
CA THR A 98 18.76 15.82 29.34
C THR A 98 18.72 17.15 30.09
N LEU A 99 17.59 17.87 30.04
CA LEU A 99 17.41 19.13 30.78
C LEU A 99 17.56 18.97 32.29
N GLN A 100 17.18 17.80 32.82
CA GLN A 100 17.36 17.46 34.25
C GLN A 100 18.76 16.89 34.57
N GLY A 101 19.67 16.85 33.59
CA GLY A 101 21.04 16.35 33.76
C GLY A 101 21.15 14.84 33.98
N ILE A 102 20.10 14.07 33.66
CA ILE A 102 20.03 12.63 33.90
C ILE A 102 20.84 11.84 32.86
N THR A 103 20.78 12.26 31.59
CA THR A 103 21.43 11.56 30.47
C THR A 103 22.88 12.00 30.27
N GLY A 104 23.19 13.26 30.59
CA GLY A 104 24.45 13.90 30.22
C GLY A 104 24.61 14.16 28.72
N TRP A 105 23.53 14.06 27.94
CA TRP A 105 23.55 14.34 26.50
C TRP A 105 23.55 15.84 26.21
N GLN A 106 23.88 16.21 24.97
CA GLN A 106 23.62 17.56 24.49
C GLN A 106 22.11 17.72 24.22
N GLU A 107 21.59 18.93 24.40
CA GLU A 107 20.21 19.25 24.02
C GLU A 107 20.00 18.96 22.53
N GLY A 108 18.88 18.32 22.17
CA GLY A 108 18.56 17.90 20.80
C GLY A 108 19.05 16.50 20.43
N THR A 109 19.98 15.89 21.18
CA THR A 109 20.49 14.55 20.87
C THR A 109 19.40 13.48 20.91
N ALA A 110 18.45 13.58 21.85
CA ALA A 110 17.38 12.58 21.95
C ALA A 110 16.38 12.71 20.79
N TYR A 111 16.07 13.95 20.39
CA TYR A 111 15.25 14.23 19.22
C TYR A 111 15.89 13.71 17.93
N GLU A 112 17.18 13.98 17.70
CA GLU A 112 17.93 13.52 16.53
C GLU A 112 17.99 11.99 16.45
N ALA A 113 18.28 11.31 17.57
CA ALA A 113 18.30 9.84 17.61
C ALA A 113 16.94 9.22 17.28
N VAL A 114 15.85 9.84 17.76
CA VAL A 114 14.49 9.45 17.42
C VAL A 114 14.19 9.68 15.94
N GLN A 115 14.64 10.79 15.36
CA GLN A 115 14.48 11.06 13.94
C GLN A 115 15.13 9.96 13.10
N ILE A 116 16.38 9.60 13.39
CA ILE A 116 17.10 8.53 12.68
C ILE A 116 16.31 7.22 12.72
N CYS A 117 15.87 6.81 13.91
CA CYS A 117 15.07 5.59 14.08
C CYS A 117 13.75 5.64 13.30
N LEU A 118 13.06 6.79 13.32
CA LEU A 118 11.79 6.98 12.61
C LEU A 118 11.99 6.92 11.09
N TYR A 119 13.03 7.54 10.55
CA TYR A 119 13.35 7.49 9.13
C TYR A 119 13.71 6.06 8.68
N ALA A 120 14.51 5.34 9.47
CA ALA A 120 14.82 3.94 9.20
C ALA A 120 13.54 3.08 9.13
N TRP A 121 12.63 3.27 10.10
CA TRP A 121 11.34 2.59 10.11
C TRP A 121 10.43 2.96 8.93
N LEU A 122 10.38 4.24 8.55
CA LEU A 122 9.58 4.71 7.41
C LEU A 122 10.06 4.10 6.10
N ASN A 123 11.38 4.03 5.89
CA ASN A 123 11.99 3.44 4.70
C ASN A 123 11.66 1.95 4.59
N GLU A 124 11.86 1.17 5.66
CA GLU A 124 11.54 -0.26 5.68
C GLU A 124 10.04 -0.50 5.44
N ARG A 125 9.17 0.29 6.07
CA ARG A 125 7.72 0.19 5.84
C ARG A 125 7.33 0.53 4.41
N GLY A 126 7.98 1.51 3.78
CA GLY A 126 7.76 1.82 2.36
C GLY A 126 8.05 0.61 1.47
N HIS A 127 9.15 -0.09 1.74
CA HIS A 127 9.49 -1.34 1.05
C HIS A 127 8.48 -2.46 1.30
N ILE A 128 8.05 -2.66 2.55
CA ILE A 128 7.05 -3.68 2.89
C ILE A 128 5.70 -3.38 2.22
N ALA A 129 5.25 -2.13 2.26
CA ALA A 129 3.99 -1.73 1.62
C ALA A 129 4.02 -1.99 0.10
N ASN A 130 5.13 -1.66 -0.56
CA ASN A 130 5.32 -1.95 -1.98
C ASN A 130 5.31 -3.46 -2.26
N GLN A 131 6.01 -4.27 -1.45
CA GLN A 131 6.02 -5.73 -1.60
C GLN A 131 4.63 -6.35 -1.39
N GLU A 132 3.85 -5.86 -0.42
CA GLU A 132 2.48 -6.31 -0.23
C GLU A 132 1.61 -5.98 -1.45
N ASP A 133 1.73 -4.76 -1.98
CA ASP A 133 0.97 -4.30 -3.16
C ASP A 133 1.34 -5.12 -4.41
N GLU A 134 2.64 -5.37 -4.63
CA GLU A 134 3.14 -6.28 -5.67
C GLU A 134 2.62 -7.71 -5.48
N GLY A 135 2.58 -8.20 -4.24
CA GLY A 135 2.05 -9.53 -3.90
C GLY A 135 0.58 -9.70 -4.28
N VAL A 136 -0.24 -8.66 -4.07
CA VAL A 136 -1.66 -8.63 -4.47
C VAL A 136 -1.81 -8.73 -5.98
N LEU A 137 -1.10 -7.88 -6.74
CA LEU A 137 -1.16 -7.88 -8.20
C LEU A 137 -0.67 -9.21 -8.78
N ALA A 138 0.41 -9.76 -8.22
CA ALA A 138 0.95 -11.05 -8.63
C ALA A 138 -0.04 -12.20 -8.36
N GLN A 139 -0.78 -12.17 -7.25
CA GLN A 139 -1.81 -13.17 -6.94
C GLN A 139 -2.96 -13.13 -7.94
N ILE A 140 -3.45 -11.93 -8.27
CA ILE A 140 -4.52 -11.73 -9.26
C ILE A 140 -4.07 -12.24 -10.63
N LYS A 141 -2.86 -11.85 -11.05
CA LYS A 141 -2.25 -12.32 -12.31
C LYS A 141 -2.15 -13.84 -12.34
N ARG A 142 -1.61 -14.46 -11.29
CA ARG A 142 -1.49 -15.93 -11.18
C ARG A 142 -2.84 -16.62 -11.31
N PHE A 143 -3.87 -16.13 -10.62
CA PHE A 143 -5.20 -16.72 -10.69
C PHE A 143 -5.77 -16.66 -12.10
N ILE A 144 -5.72 -15.49 -12.76
CA ILE A 144 -6.24 -15.34 -14.13
C ILE A 144 -5.46 -16.26 -15.07
N THR A 145 -4.12 -16.23 -15.04
CA THR A 145 -3.29 -17.06 -15.94
C THR A 145 -3.54 -18.56 -15.73
N ALA A 146 -3.68 -19.03 -14.49
CA ALA A 146 -3.91 -20.45 -14.17
C ALA A 146 -5.34 -20.92 -14.53
N HIS A 147 -6.32 -20.02 -14.48
CA HIS A 147 -7.74 -20.38 -14.58
C HIS A 147 -8.45 -19.82 -15.81
N GLN A 148 -7.76 -19.08 -16.68
CA GLN A 148 -8.35 -18.40 -17.84
C GLN A 148 -9.20 -19.30 -18.74
N TYR A 149 -8.89 -20.60 -18.87
CA TYR A 149 -9.66 -21.58 -19.67
C TYR A 149 -10.57 -22.51 -18.87
N SER A 150 -10.44 -22.55 -17.54
CA SER A 150 -11.14 -23.52 -16.69
C SER A 150 -12.20 -22.90 -15.79
N ARG A 151 -12.15 -21.58 -15.57
CA ARG A 151 -13.09 -20.86 -14.68
C ARG A 151 -13.70 -19.61 -15.29
N PHE A 152 -13.29 -19.23 -16.50
CA PHE A 152 -13.88 -18.11 -17.22
C PHE A 152 -14.59 -18.63 -18.47
N ALA A 153 -15.92 -18.48 -18.51
CA ALA A 153 -16.69 -18.83 -19.68
C ALA A 153 -16.35 -17.88 -20.84
N SER A 154 -16.19 -18.40 -22.05
CA SER A 154 -16.07 -17.59 -23.25
C SER A 154 -17.36 -16.81 -23.48
N TRP A 155 -17.21 -15.55 -23.89
CA TRP A 155 -18.34 -14.65 -24.15
C TRP A 155 -19.29 -15.20 -25.21
N ASP A 156 -18.73 -15.71 -26.31
CA ASP A 156 -19.46 -16.20 -27.48
C ASP A 156 -19.35 -17.73 -27.62
N GLY A 157 -18.72 -18.41 -26.66
CA GLY A 157 -18.46 -19.84 -26.70
C GLY A 157 -19.48 -20.67 -25.92
N PRO A 158 -19.50 -21.99 -26.16
CA PRO A 158 -20.40 -22.91 -25.47
C PRO A 158 -19.90 -23.34 -24.08
N ASP A 159 -18.72 -22.91 -23.65
CA ASP A 159 -18.10 -23.37 -22.40
C ASP A 159 -18.80 -22.82 -21.15
N ARG A 160 -19.18 -23.72 -20.24
CA ARG A 160 -19.86 -23.40 -18.98
C ARG A 160 -19.14 -24.05 -17.81
N PRO A 161 -18.09 -23.42 -17.27
CA PRO A 161 -17.34 -23.94 -16.12
C PRO A 161 -18.22 -24.16 -14.88
N LEU A 162 -18.07 -25.30 -14.19
CA LEU A 162 -18.83 -25.58 -12.96
C LEU A 162 -18.51 -24.57 -11.83
N ASN A 163 -17.24 -24.19 -11.69
CA ASN A 163 -16.78 -23.24 -10.67
C ASN A 163 -16.45 -21.87 -11.29
N MET A 164 -17.39 -21.32 -12.05
CA MET A 164 -17.16 -20.10 -12.83
C MET A 164 -16.82 -18.89 -11.93
N ALA A 165 -15.72 -18.20 -12.27
CA ALA A 165 -15.28 -16.95 -11.65
C ALA A 165 -15.71 -15.71 -12.45
N GLY A 166 -16.10 -15.89 -13.71
CA GLY A 166 -16.57 -14.82 -14.59
C GLY A 166 -16.59 -15.23 -16.05
N PHE A 167 -16.54 -14.22 -16.92
CA PHE A 167 -16.47 -14.40 -18.37
C PHE A 167 -15.15 -13.87 -18.91
N ARG A 168 -14.73 -14.36 -20.07
CA ARG A 168 -13.66 -13.78 -20.87
C ARG A 168 -14.18 -13.39 -22.24
N ARG A 169 -13.65 -12.31 -22.79
CA ARG A 169 -13.98 -11.82 -24.12
C ARG A 169 -12.68 -11.43 -24.82
N VAL A 170 -12.47 -11.96 -26.02
CA VAL A 170 -11.39 -11.49 -26.88
C VAL A 170 -11.91 -10.29 -27.65
N GLU A 171 -11.21 -9.17 -27.56
CA GLU A 171 -11.48 -7.96 -28.31
C GLU A 171 -10.30 -7.67 -29.23
N LYS A 172 -10.59 -7.15 -30.41
CA LYS A 172 -9.57 -6.71 -31.37
C LYS A 172 -9.45 -5.21 -31.30
N ASP A 173 -8.23 -4.71 -31.14
CA ASP A 173 -7.95 -3.29 -31.33
C ASP A 173 -8.22 -2.94 -32.80
N PRO A 174 -9.15 -2.01 -33.10
CA PRO A 174 -9.50 -1.66 -34.48
C PRO A 174 -8.36 -0.98 -35.26
N LEU A 175 -7.36 -0.42 -34.57
CA LEU A 175 -6.25 0.32 -35.15
C LEU A 175 -5.02 -0.55 -35.36
N THR A 176 -4.70 -1.43 -34.40
CA THR A 176 -3.52 -2.30 -34.47
C THR A 176 -3.83 -3.71 -34.97
N GLY A 177 -5.09 -4.14 -34.88
CA GLY A 177 -5.52 -5.51 -35.16
C GLY A 177 -5.12 -6.51 -34.07
N GLU A 178 -4.48 -6.06 -33.00
CA GLU A 178 -4.05 -6.92 -31.89
C GLU A 178 -5.26 -7.42 -31.09
N GLU A 179 -5.20 -8.68 -30.67
CA GLU A 179 -6.22 -9.28 -29.81
C GLU A 179 -5.84 -9.11 -28.34
N HIS A 180 -6.75 -8.57 -27.52
CA HIS A 180 -6.63 -8.54 -26.07
C HIS A 180 -7.80 -9.27 -25.41
N THR A 181 -7.52 -9.97 -24.32
CA THR A 181 -8.55 -10.69 -23.56
C THR A 181 -8.99 -9.85 -22.35
N LEU A 182 -10.27 -9.49 -22.33
CA LEU A 182 -10.93 -8.92 -21.16
C LEU A 182 -11.56 -10.02 -20.32
N PHE A 183 -11.30 -9.99 -19.02
CA PHE A 183 -11.90 -10.85 -18.00
C PHE A 183 -12.93 -10.05 -17.22
N HIS A 184 -14.19 -10.46 -17.28
CA HIS A 184 -15.30 -9.89 -16.53
C HIS A 184 -15.54 -10.73 -15.28
N ILE A 185 -14.82 -10.40 -14.22
CA ILE A 185 -14.78 -11.18 -12.99
C ILE A 185 -16.01 -10.86 -12.14
N LEU A 186 -16.75 -11.88 -11.73
CA LEU A 186 -17.90 -11.74 -10.83
C LEU A 186 -17.45 -11.37 -9.40
N PRO A 187 -18.31 -10.74 -8.57
CA PRO A 187 -17.91 -10.32 -7.22
C PRO A 187 -17.47 -11.48 -6.31
N GLU A 188 -17.98 -12.68 -6.56
CA GLU A 188 -17.58 -13.89 -5.84
C GLU A 188 -16.18 -14.36 -6.25
N GLY A 189 -15.92 -14.44 -7.56
CA GLY A 189 -14.60 -14.73 -8.12
C GLY A 189 -13.55 -13.70 -7.70
N TRP A 190 -13.93 -12.41 -7.64
CA TRP A 190 -13.04 -11.35 -7.16
C TRP A 190 -12.68 -11.54 -5.68
N ARG A 191 -13.65 -11.86 -4.82
CA ARG A 191 -13.41 -12.15 -3.40
C ARG A 191 -12.49 -13.36 -3.23
N GLU A 192 -12.66 -14.39 -4.04
CA GLU A 192 -11.79 -15.57 -4.03
C GLU A 192 -10.36 -15.22 -4.45
N MET A 193 -10.20 -14.51 -5.56
CA MET A 193 -8.91 -14.04 -6.06
C MET A 193 -8.17 -13.17 -5.04
N CYS A 194 -8.91 -12.36 -4.29
CA CYS A 194 -8.37 -11.47 -3.27
C CYS A 194 -8.24 -12.15 -1.89
N ARG A 195 -8.41 -13.47 -1.76
CA ARG A 195 -8.31 -14.14 -0.46
C ARG A 195 -6.98 -13.80 0.23
N GLY A 196 -7.06 -13.39 1.49
CA GLY A 196 -5.90 -12.90 2.27
C GLY A 196 -5.68 -11.39 2.19
N PHE A 197 -6.39 -10.67 1.32
CA PHE A 197 -6.26 -9.24 1.11
C PHE A 197 -7.63 -8.54 1.07
N SER A 198 -7.65 -7.21 1.20
CA SER A 198 -8.87 -6.42 1.04
C SER A 198 -9.29 -6.38 -0.45
N PRO A 199 -10.51 -6.81 -0.81
CA PRO A 199 -10.98 -6.75 -2.20
C PRO A 199 -11.04 -5.34 -2.79
N VAL A 200 -11.23 -4.33 -1.92
CA VAL A 200 -11.25 -2.92 -2.31
C VAL A 200 -9.83 -2.42 -2.57
N ARG A 201 -8.86 -2.78 -1.71
CA ARG A 201 -7.44 -2.45 -1.92
C ARG A 201 -6.95 -3.08 -3.22
N ALA A 202 -7.25 -4.35 -3.45
CA ALA A 202 -6.91 -5.04 -4.69
C ALA A 202 -7.47 -4.35 -5.93
N ALA A 203 -8.74 -3.92 -5.90
CA ALA A 203 -9.36 -3.25 -7.04
C ALA A 203 -8.73 -1.89 -7.33
N ARG A 204 -8.37 -1.15 -6.28
CA ARG A 204 -7.61 0.10 -6.42
C ARG A 204 -6.23 -0.14 -7.03
N LEU A 205 -5.47 -1.10 -6.53
CA LEU A 205 -4.14 -1.43 -7.06
C LEU A 205 -4.21 -1.87 -8.52
N CYS A 206 -5.23 -2.66 -8.89
CA CYS A 206 -5.43 -3.04 -10.29
C CYS A 206 -5.80 -1.86 -11.19
N LEU A 207 -6.53 -0.87 -10.68
CA LEU A 207 -6.83 0.35 -11.42
C LEU A 207 -5.56 1.20 -11.61
N GLU A 208 -4.76 1.36 -10.55
CA GLU A 208 -3.48 2.10 -10.57
C GLU A 208 -2.46 1.42 -11.52
N ALA A 209 -2.46 0.10 -11.57
CA ALA A 209 -1.64 -0.70 -12.49
C ALA A 209 -2.22 -0.81 -13.92
N GLU A 210 -3.28 -0.05 -14.22
CA GLU A 210 -3.97 -0.05 -15.52
C GLU A 210 -4.43 -1.45 -15.98
N CYS A 211 -4.75 -2.37 -15.06
CA CYS A 211 -5.23 -3.72 -15.38
C CYS A 211 -6.70 -3.95 -15.01
N LEU A 212 -7.36 -2.94 -14.42
CA LEU A 212 -8.80 -2.89 -14.18
C LEU A 212 -9.41 -1.70 -14.92
N LEU A 213 -10.53 -1.94 -15.60
CA LEU A 213 -11.28 -0.91 -16.31
C LEU A 213 -12.39 -0.36 -15.40
N PRO A 214 -12.36 0.94 -15.05
CA PRO A 214 -13.38 1.53 -14.19
C PRO A 214 -14.72 1.62 -14.94
N GLY A 215 -15.81 1.54 -14.18
CA GLY A 215 -17.14 1.80 -14.70
C GLY A 215 -17.36 3.25 -15.08
N SER A 216 -18.46 3.52 -15.80
CA SER A 216 -18.86 4.86 -16.22
C SER A 216 -19.10 5.83 -15.05
N ASP A 217 -19.34 5.30 -13.85
CA ASP A 217 -19.51 6.03 -12.59
C ASP A 217 -18.18 6.18 -11.81
N GLY A 218 -17.04 5.81 -12.40
CA GLY A 218 -15.72 5.85 -11.77
C GLY A 218 -15.51 4.78 -10.70
N LYS A 219 -16.47 3.85 -10.52
CA LYS A 219 -16.34 2.76 -9.56
C LYS A 219 -15.54 1.60 -10.15
N TYR A 220 -14.98 0.78 -9.27
CA TYR A 220 -14.22 -0.42 -9.67
C TYR A 220 -15.08 -1.49 -10.37
N GLN A 221 -16.40 -1.48 -10.15
CA GLN A 221 -17.33 -2.44 -10.75
C GLN A 221 -18.18 -1.77 -11.84
N SER A 222 -18.24 -2.42 -13.00
CA SER A 222 -19.10 -2.04 -14.11
C SER A 222 -20.35 -2.92 -14.17
N GLN A 223 -21.49 -2.34 -14.58
CA GLN A 223 -22.68 -3.15 -14.89
C GLN A 223 -22.62 -3.57 -16.36
N VAL A 224 -22.60 -4.88 -16.61
CA VAL A 224 -22.52 -5.45 -17.95
C VAL A 224 -23.64 -6.48 -18.12
N ARG A 225 -24.18 -6.61 -19.33
CA ARG A 225 -25.10 -7.70 -19.66
C ARG A 225 -24.29 -8.93 -20.07
N LEU A 226 -24.11 -9.85 -19.13
CA LEU A 226 -23.40 -11.10 -19.34
C LEU A 226 -24.25 -12.10 -20.14
N PRO A 227 -23.63 -12.97 -20.94
CA PRO A 227 -24.31 -14.08 -21.61
C PRO A 227 -25.05 -14.94 -20.59
N GLU A 228 -26.31 -15.32 -20.90
CA GLU A 228 -27.19 -16.21 -20.11
C GLU A 228 -27.57 -15.76 -18.69
N ILE A 229 -26.77 -14.91 -18.04
CA ILE A 229 -27.00 -14.37 -16.70
C ILE A 229 -27.77 -13.04 -16.75
N GLY A 230 -27.61 -12.25 -17.83
CA GLY A 230 -28.20 -10.92 -17.93
C GLY A 230 -27.36 -9.85 -17.22
N LYS A 231 -28.02 -8.81 -16.68
CA LYS A 231 -27.30 -7.67 -16.10
C LYS A 231 -26.63 -8.05 -14.77
N ALA A 232 -25.32 -7.97 -14.70
CA ALA A 232 -24.53 -8.23 -13.50
C ALA A 232 -23.48 -7.14 -13.27
N ARG A 233 -23.04 -6.99 -12.02
CA ARG A 233 -21.87 -6.18 -11.68
C ARG A 233 -20.63 -7.05 -11.77
N VAL A 234 -19.60 -6.56 -12.45
CA VAL A 234 -18.34 -7.27 -12.67
C VAL A 234 -17.16 -6.33 -12.46
N TYR A 235 -15.99 -6.90 -12.20
CA TYR A 235 -14.70 -6.25 -12.27
C TYR A 235 -14.10 -6.55 -13.65
N PRO A 236 -14.16 -5.61 -14.62
CA PRO A 236 -13.56 -5.81 -15.92
C PRO A 236 -12.05 -5.61 -15.78
N THR A 237 -11.28 -6.63 -16.13
CA THR A 237 -9.83 -6.64 -15.97
C THR A 237 -9.17 -7.22 -17.22
N HIS A 238 -7.89 -6.94 -17.42
CA HIS A 238 -7.07 -7.63 -18.41
C HIS A 238 -5.74 -8.00 -17.78
N LEU A 239 -5.06 -8.98 -18.37
CA LEU A 239 -3.70 -9.29 -17.93
C LEU A 239 -2.77 -8.13 -18.35
N PRO A 240 -1.86 -7.69 -17.46
CA PRO A 240 -0.81 -6.76 -17.84
C PRO A 240 0.13 -7.48 -18.81
N HIS A 241 0.09 -7.10 -20.08
CA HIS A 241 0.98 -7.59 -21.12
C HIS A 241 2.08 -6.53 -21.39
N PRO A 242 3.37 -6.92 -21.47
CA PRO A 242 4.50 -5.96 -21.54
C PRO A 242 4.44 -4.93 -22.68
N GLN A 243 3.58 -5.14 -23.67
CA GLN A 243 3.46 -4.32 -24.88
C GLN A 243 2.26 -3.36 -24.89
N TYR A 244 1.37 -3.41 -23.88
CA TYR A 244 0.03 -2.79 -23.95
C TYR A 244 -0.16 -1.48 -23.17
N LEU A 245 0.89 -0.87 -22.62
CA LEU A 245 0.79 0.45 -21.95
C LEU A 245 0.38 1.59 -22.93
N SER A 246 0.43 1.37 -24.25
CA SER A 246 0.11 2.41 -25.25
C SER A 246 -1.26 2.28 -25.92
N ALA A 247 -1.89 1.10 -25.91
CA ALA A 247 -3.11 0.81 -26.67
C ALA A 247 -4.39 1.04 -25.83
N VAL A 248 -4.45 0.47 -24.62
CA VAL A 248 -5.64 0.55 -23.76
C VAL A 248 -5.89 1.98 -23.26
N SER A 249 -4.83 2.72 -22.91
CA SER A 249 -4.91 4.14 -22.51
C SER A 249 -5.45 5.04 -23.64
N ARG A 250 -5.28 4.64 -24.90
CA ARG A 250 -5.70 5.39 -26.10
C ARG A 250 -7.14 5.08 -26.51
N VAL A 251 -7.61 3.85 -26.31
CA VAL A 251 -9.01 3.46 -26.50
C VAL A 251 -9.90 4.08 -25.40
N LEU A 252 -9.46 4.09 -24.14
CA LEU A 252 -10.21 4.65 -23.02
C LEU A 252 -10.39 6.17 -23.10
N LYS A 253 -9.43 6.92 -23.66
CA LYS A 253 -9.59 8.37 -23.90
C LYS A 253 -10.59 8.70 -25.02
N LYS A 254 -10.90 7.77 -25.93
CA LYS A 254 -11.84 7.99 -27.05
C LYS A 254 -13.26 7.47 -26.78
N GLY A 255 -13.49 6.64 -25.76
CA GLY A 255 -14.76 5.98 -25.44
C GLY A 255 -15.86 6.83 -24.80
N ARG A 256 -15.95 8.14 -25.10
CA ARG A 256 -17.10 9.01 -24.75
C ARG A 256 -18.32 8.77 -25.67
N TYR A 257 -18.53 7.55 -26.17
CA TYR A 257 -19.63 7.24 -27.07
C TYR A 257 -20.71 6.40 -26.38
N ARG A 258 -21.92 6.96 -26.41
CA ARG A 258 -23.16 6.46 -25.80
C ARG A 258 -23.49 5.05 -26.29
N VAL A 259 -23.76 4.14 -25.35
CA VAL A 259 -24.44 2.88 -25.65
C VAL A 259 -25.92 3.20 -25.84
N GLY A 260 -26.34 3.34 -27.10
CA GLY A 260 -27.74 3.50 -27.48
C GLY A 260 -27.88 3.87 -28.94
N GLN A 261 -28.57 3.00 -29.70
CA GLN A 261 -28.93 3.10 -31.12
C GLN A 261 -27.89 2.55 -32.12
N VAL A 262 -28.02 1.25 -32.43
CA VAL A 262 -28.15 0.80 -33.83
C VAL A 262 -29.20 -0.30 -33.85
N VAL A 263 -30.47 0.08 -34.05
CA VAL A 263 -31.52 -0.82 -34.53
C VAL A 263 -32.33 -0.03 -35.55
N HIS A 264 -32.49 -0.61 -36.74
CA HIS A 264 -33.31 -0.17 -37.88
C HIS A 264 -32.86 1.05 -38.69
N ALA A 265 -32.23 0.77 -39.83
CA ALA A 265 -32.62 1.33 -41.13
C ALA A 265 -31.86 0.57 -42.23
N ASP A 266 -32.54 -0.34 -42.94
CA ASP A 266 -32.39 -0.52 -44.38
C ASP A 266 -33.46 -1.49 -44.87
N ALA A 267 -34.64 -0.92 -45.10
CA ALA A 267 -35.64 -1.42 -46.02
C ALA A 267 -36.08 -0.21 -46.87
N ASP A 268 -36.13 -0.42 -48.19
CA ASP A 268 -36.58 0.49 -49.24
C ASP A 268 -35.65 1.62 -49.71
N ALA A 269 -34.88 1.33 -50.76
CA ALA A 269 -34.87 2.16 -51.97
C ALA A 269 -34.46 1.33 -53.20
N ARG A 270 -35.42 1.15 -54.11
CA ARG A 270 -35.24 0.56 -55.45
C ARG A 270 -34.77 1.64 -56.45
N PHE A 271 -34.15 1.18 -57.55
CA PHE A 271 -33.98 1.84 -58.87
C PHE A 271 -33.01 3.05 -58.90
N SER A 272 -32.09 3.26 -59.85
CA SER A 272 -31.94 2.88 -61.26
C SER A 272 -30.48 2.98 -61.72
N VAL A 273 -30.11 2.16 -62.72
CA VAL A 273 -28.93 2.32 -63.60
C VAL A 273 -29.30 3.31 -64.72
N PRO A 274 -28.35 4.11 -65.25
CA PRO A 274 -28.11 4.01 -66.70
C PRO A 274 -26.63 4.15 -67.13
N LEU A 275 -26.28 3.29 -68.08
CA LEU A 275 -25.27 3.30 -69.17
C LEU A 275 -23.88 3.92 -68.92
#